data_AF-A0A0E2NSC7-F1
#
_entry.id   AF-A0A0E2NSC7-F1
#
_cell.length_a   1.000
_cell.length_b   1.000
_cell.length_c   1.000
_cell.angle_alpha   90.00
_cell.angle_beta   90.00
_cell.angle_gamma   90.00
#
_symmetry.space_group_name_H-M   'P 1'
#
loop_
_entity.id
_entity.type
_entity.pdbx_description
1 polymer ?
#
loop_
_entity_poly.entity_id
_entity_poly.type
_entity_poly.pdbx_seq_one_letter_code
_entity_poly.pdbx_strand_id
1 'polypeptide(L)'
;MRGIGLAVLALALTMTITMTAASAERRIALVLGNSHYRNAPVLPNPVNDAQAMSDRLKGLGFEIVSGLDLTKAQTQEKIAQFARQVRGADIALFFYAGHGLQVSGRNYLLPVDAALEDETSLDFEAVQVDFILRQMSRETSIRLVFLDACRDNPLADVLAKETGGDSTASSGLAEIPIENGGAGTLVAFAASPNQLAYDGPGEHSPFSAALLAHIGEVNVSITEAMNRVTSDVFKATAGRQRPWINVSLTTDVVLHKVDLKAPLIVGDSGAAAPEGDTQARTGAAANPPGADAGEQALEQLREEIPKLGSDAPVLFDVPVNFGDPAIDGKSIAQLIQGKPHFSPVEGLEKSVWDNQCSNCHQWTEERLCDQAKTYVNDVSVLRLQHPLGTRFKVALGKWAQNGCK
;
A
#
# COMPACT_ATOMS: atom_id res chain seq x y z
N MET A 1 -51.99 48.80 -39.50
CA MET A 1 -51.80 48.57 -38.05
C MET A 1 -51.38 47.12 -37.85
N ARG A 2 -50.24 46.88 -37.18
CA ARG A 2 -49.85 45.75 -36.29
C ARG A 2 -50.39 44.33 -36.63
N GLY A 3 -49.61 43.25 -36.68
CA GLY A 3 -48.27 43.05 -36.14
C GLY A 3 -47.70 41.67 -36.48
N ILE A 4 -46.41 41.55 -36.15
CA ILE A 4 -45.53 40.40 -36.30
C ILE A 4 -45.79 39.40 -35.16
N GLY A 5 -45.69 38.09 -35.43
CA GLY A 5 -45.64 37.04 -34.42
C GLY A 5 -44.88 35.82 -34.94
N LEU A 6 -43.59 35.77 -34.63
CA LEU A 6 -42.69 34.64 -34.87
C LEU A 6 -43.13 33.43 -34.06
N ALA A 7 -43.09 32.24 -34.66
CA ALA A 7 -43.01 30.97 -33.95
C ALA A 7 -41.67 30.31 -34.32
N VAL A 8 -40.63 30.63 -33.55
CA VAL A 8 -39.32 29.95 -33.63
C VAL A 8 -39.41 28.68 -32.78
N LEU A 9 -39.20 27.55 -33.45
CA LEU A 9 -39.08 26.22 -32.90
C LEU A 9 -37.78 26.12 -32.09
N ALA A 10 -37.85 26.24 -30.76
CA ALA A 10 -36.72 26.00 -29.87
C ALA A 10 -36.69 24.52 -29.46
N LEU A 11 -35.90 23.72 -30.18
CA LEU A 11 -35.56 22.35 -29.83
C LEU A 11 -34.59 22.37 -28.63
N ALA A 12 -35.12 22.24 -27.41
CA ALA A 12 -34.32 22.08 -26.21
C ALA A 12 -33.75 20.65 -26.16
N LEU A 13 -32.55 20.47 -26.71
CA LEU A 13 -31.75 19.26 -26.53
C LEU A 13 -31.19 19.26 -25.10
N THR A 14 -31.89 18.59 -24.18
CA THR A 14 -31.38 18.32 -22.82
C THR A 14 -30.19 17.36 -22.92
N MET A 15 -28.99 17.92 -22.98
CA MET A 15 -27.74 17.20 -22.84
C MET A 15 -27.59 16.79 -21.37
N THR A 16 -28.10 15.61 -21.03
CA THR A 16 -27.84 14.96 -19.74
C THR A 16 -26.36 14.61 -19.66
N ILE A 17 -25.59 15.48 -19.00
CA ILE A 17 -24.24 15.19 -18.56
C ILE A 17 -24.36 14.12 -17.48
N THR A 18 -24.24 12.84 -17.87
CA THR A 18 -24.00 11.77 -16.92
C THR A 18 -22.61 11.97 -16.36
N MET A 19 -22.50 12.59 -15.19
CA MET A 19 -21.30 12.50 -14.37
C MET A 19 -21.15 11.04 -13.96
N THR A 20 -20.38 10.27 -14.74
CA THR A 20 -19.85 9.00 -14.26
C THR A 20 -18.91 9.36 -13.12
N ALA A 21 -19.35 9.17 -11.89
CA ALA A 21 -18.46 9.13 -10.74
C ALA A 21 -17.36 8.12 -11.11
N ALA A 22 -16.11 8.57 -11.18
CA ALA A 22 -14.99 7.66 -11.29
C ALA A 22 -15.06 6.73 -10.07
N SER A 23 -15.39 5.46 -10.29
CA SER A 23 -15.40 4.48 -9.20
C SER A 23 -13.98 4.42 -8.64
N ALA A 24 -13.82 4.82 -7.38
CA ALA A 24 -12.55 4.65 -6.69
C ALA A 24 -12.18 3.17 -6.71
N GLU A 25 -10.93 2.85 -7.08
CA GLU A 25 -10.42 1.48 -7.11
C GLU A 25 -10.57 0.85 -5.72
N ARG A 26 -11.35 -0.22 -5.61
CA ARG A 26 -11.60 -0.88 -4.33
C ARG A 26 -10.52 -1.91 -4.05
N ARG A 27 -9.88 -1.78 -2.90
CA ARG A 27 -8.74 -2.60 -2.50
C ARG A 27 -9.04 -3.29 -1.18
N ILE A 28 -8.74 -4.58 -1.07
CA ILE A 28 -8.92 -5.34 0.17
C ILE A 28 -7.77 -6.30 0.41
N ALA A 29 -7.36 -6.43 1.67
CA ALA A 29 -6.30 -7.32 2.08
C ALA A 29 -6.74 -8.29 3.18
N LEU A 30 -6.31 -9.55 3.05
CA LEU A 30 -6.23 -10.51 4.15
C LEU A 30 -4.78 -10.51 4.69
N VAL A 31 -4.58 -10.21 5.97
CA VAL A 31 -3.25 -10.11 6.58
C VAL A 31 -3.19 -10.97 7.84
N LEU A 32 -2.40 -12.04 7.80
CA LEU A 32 -2.33 -13.04 8.88
C LEU A 32 -0.89 -13.17 9.40
N GLY A 33 -0.73 -13.23 10.72
CA GLY A 33 0.58 -13.39 11.37
C GLY A 33 0.52 -14.35 12.55
N ASN A 34 1.27 -15.44 12.50
CA ASN A 34 1.27 -16.46 13.56
C ASN A 34 2.70 -16.65 14.11
N SER A 35 2.86 -16.41 15.41
CA SER A 35 4.11 -16.43 16.16
C SER A 35 4.09 -17.47 17.28
N HIS A 36 3.01 -17.53 18.06
CA HIS A 36 2.92 -18.27 19.32
C HIS A 36 2.32 -19.67 19.14
N TYR A 37 3.04 -20.53 18.43
CA TYR A 37 2.63 -21.91 18.18
C TYR A 37 2.63 -22.76 19.46
N ARG A 38 1.62 -23.62 19.60
CA ARG A 38 1.47 -24.57 20.72
C ARG A 38 2.35 -25.81 20.55
N ASN A 39 2.46 -26.29 19.31
CA ASN A 39 3.11 -27.57 18.98
C ASN A 39 4.24 -27.43 17.95
N ALA A 40 4.69 -26.20 17.68
CA ALA A 40 5.79 -25.90 16.75
C ALA A 40 6.68 -24.80 17.36
N PRO A 41 7.92 -24.60 16.85
CA PRO A 41 8.80 -23.55 17.33
C PRO A 41 8.15 -22.16 17.24
N VAL A 42 8.35 -21.33 18.26
CA VAL A 42 7.88 -19.94 18.27
C VAL A 42 8.67 -19.13 17.24
N LEU A 43 7.96 -18.27 16.50
CA LEU A 43 8.56 -17.31 15.57
C LEU A 43 8.40 -15.89 16.13
N PRO A 44 9.49 -15.17 16.43
CA PRO A 44 9.41 -13.82 17.00
C PRO A 44 8.67 -12.78 16.14
N ASN A 45 8.90 -12.75 14.82
CA ASN A 45 8.50 -11.61 13.98
C ASN A 45 7.12 -11.64 13.30
N PRO A 46 6.46 -12.79 13.02
CA PRO A 46 5.21 -12.81 12.25
C PRO A 46 4.08 -11.90 12.73
N VAL A 47 3.89 -11.77 14.04
CA VAL A 47 2.89 -10.85 14.60
C VAL A 47 3.24 -9.39 14.29
N ASN A 48 4.51 -9.01 14.45
CA ASN A 48 4.99 -7.66 14.13
C ASN A 48 4.87 -7.39 12.62
N ASP A 49 5.28 -8.35 11.79
CA ASP A 49 5.22 -8.29 10.33
C ASP A 49 3.77 -8.07 9.84
N ALA A 50 2.82 -8.86 10.35
CA ALA A 50 1.41 -8.73 9.97
C ALA A 50 0.78 -7.42 10.46
N GLN A 51 1.17 -6.92 11.63
CA GLN A 51 0.69 -5.63 12.13
C GLN A 51 1.21 -4.47 11.27
N ALA A 52 2.52 -4.42 11.04
CA ALA A 52 3.15 -3.38 10.21
C ALA A 52 2.62 -3.42 8.76
N MET A 53 2.43 -4.61 8.19
CA MET A 53 1.85 -4.76 6.86
C MET A 53 0.40 -4.28 6.81
N SER A 54 -0.41 -4.61 7.82
CA SER A 54 -1.79 -4.11 7.92
C SER A 54 -1.81 -2.58 7.90
N ASP A 55 -0.94 -1.92 8.66
CA ASP A 55 -0.91 -0.46 8.75
C ASP A 55 -0.38 0.20 7.48
N ARG A 56 0.64 -0.39 6.85
CA ARG A 56 1.14 0.06 5.54
C ARG A 56 0.06 -0.03 4.46
N LEU A 57 -0.69 -1.14 4.42
CA LEU A 57 -1.74 -1.35 3.42
C LEU A 57 -2.96 -0.44 3.64
N LYS A 58 -3.34 -0.13 4.90
CA LYS A 58 -4.35 0.91 5.19
C LYS A 58 -3.95 2.25 4.60
N GLY A 59 -2.68 2.64 4.73
CA GLY A 59 -2.14 3.87 4.14
C GLY A 59 -2.21 3.88 2.60
N LEU A 60 -2.27 2.71 1.97
CA LEU A 60 -2.45 2.52 0.53
C LEU A 60 -3.92 2.31 0.14
N GLY A 61 -4.88 2.60 1.03
CA GLY A 61 -6.31 2.55 0.74
C GLY A 61 -6.92 1.16 0.74
N PHE A 62 -6.28 0.15 1.34
CA PHE A 62 -6.87 -1.18 1.50
C PHE A 62 -7.84 -1.25 2.68
N GLU A 63 -9.00 -1.86 2.45
CA GLU A 63 -9.81 -2.46 3.52
C GLU A 63 -9.08 -3.68 4.09
N ILE A 64 -8.96 -3.82 5.42
CA ILE A 64 -8.17 -4.89 6.05
C ILE A 64 -9.04 -5.90 6.78
N VAL A 65 -8.87 -7.18 6.43
CA VAL A 65 -9.23 -8.33 7.26
C VAL A 65 -7.94 -8.90 7.83
N SER A 66 -7.69 -8.74 9.13
CA SER A 66 -6.48 -9.28 9.75
C SER A 66 -6.75 -10.17 10.96
N GLY A 67 -5.75 -10.95 11.32
CA GLY A 67 -5.74 -11.73 12.56
C GLY A 67 -4.34 -12.23 12.91
N LEU A 68 -4.10 -12.35 14.22
CA LEU A 68 -2.81 -12.66 14.82
C LEU A 68 -2.96 -13.89 15.70
N ASP A 69 -1.96 -14.77 15.67
CA ASP A 69 -1.93 -16.03 16.44
C ASP A 69 -3.24 -16.81 16.38
N LEU A 70 -3.72 -17.03 15.16
CA LEU A 70 -5.03 -17.62 14.94
C LEU A 70 -4.99 -19.14 15.06
N THR A 71 -6.00 -19.68 15.76
CA THR A 71 -6.35 -21.09 15.68
C THR A 71 -6.87 -21.46 14.28
N LYS A 72 -6.97 -22.76 13.97
CA LYS A 72 -7.52 -23.25 12.71
C LYS A 72 -8.92 -22.70 12.46
N ALA A 73 -9.79 -22.78 13.46
CA ALA A 73 -11.17 -22.28 13.38
C ALA A 73 -11.21 -20.76 13.13
N GLN A 74 -10.41 -19.98 13.86
CA GLN A 74 -10.35 -18.52 13.67
C GLN A 74 -9.76 -18.15 12.30
N THR A 75 -8.77 -18.90 11.82
CA THR A 75 -8.20 -18.70 10.47
C THR A 75 -9.27 -18.91 9.40
N GLN A 76 -10.08 -19.97 9.52
CA GLN A 76 -11.19 -20.23 8.61
C GLN A 76 -12.26 -19.13 8.68
N GLU A 77 -12.55 -18.61 9.86
CA GLU A 77 -13.49 -17.48 10.04
C GLU A 77 -12.99 -16.22 9.32
N LYS A 78 -11.70 -15.88 9.45
CA LYS A 78 -11.08 -14.73 8.77
C LYS A 78 -11.08 -14.90 7.25
N ILE A 79 -10.77 -16.10 6.75
CA ILE A 79 -10.85 -16.40 5.32
C ILE A 79 -12.29 -16.27 4.82
N ALA A 80 -13.28 -16.78 5.58
CA ALA A 80 -14.68 -16.66 5.22
C ALA A 80 -15.16 -15.20 5.24
N GLN A 81 -14.69 -14.39 6.20
CA GLN A 81 -14.92 -12.95 6.23
C GLN A 81 -14.35 -12.26 4.99
N PHE A 82 -13.09 -12.51 4.67
CA PHE A 82 -12.42 -11.97 3.50
C PHE A 82 -13.14 -12.37 2.20
N ALA A 83 -13.50 -13.64 2.04
CA ALA A 83 -14.23 -14.16 0.87
C ALA A 83 -15.57 -13.45 0.63
N ARG A 84 -16.23 -12.96 1.67
CA ARG A 84 -17.45 -12.14 1.53
C ARG A 84 -17.14 -10.72 1.10
N GLN A 85 -16.09 -10.12 1.67
CA GLN A 85 -15.77 -8.71 1.47
C GLN A 85 -15.03 -8.44 0.15
N VAL A 86 -14.30 -9.43 -0.38
CA VAL A 86 -13.50 -9.32 -1.62
C VAL A 86 -14.32 -9.25 -2.91
N ARG A 87 -15.62 -9.54 -2.84
CA ARG A 87 -16.50 -9.44 -4.01
C ARG A 87 -16.57 -7.99 -4.49
N GLY A 88 -16.31 -7.80 -5.78
CA GLY A 88 -16.25 -6.47 -6.41
C GLY A 88 -15.04 -5.63 -6.03
N ALA A 89 -13.98 -6.22 -5.45
CA ALA A 89 -12.71 -5.53 -5.29
C ALA A 89 -11.91 -5.56 -6.61
N ASP A 90 -11.22 -4.48 -6.93
CA ASP A 90 -10.32 -4.39 -8.08
C ASP A 90 -8.97 -5.06 -7.78
N ILE A 91 -8.48 -4.86 -6.55
CA ILE A 91 -7.25 -5.45 -6.03
C ILE A 91 -7.53 -6.23 -4.76
N ALA A 92 -7.19 -7.52 -4.77
CA ALA A 92 -7.16 -8.37 -3.59
C ALA A 92 -5.72 -8.68 -3.20
N LEU A 93 -5.37 -8.52 -1.93
CA LEU A 93 -4.06 -8.83 -1.40
C LEU A 93 -4.16 -9.89 -0.30
N PHE A 94 -3.25 -10.85 -0.30
CA PHE A 94 -3.06 -11.79 0.80
C PHE A 94 -1.60 -11.70 1.29
N PHE A 95 -1.43 -11.42 2.58
CA PHE A 95 -0.15 -11.47 3.26
C PHE A 95 -0.22 -12.49 4.39
N TYR A 96 0.79 -13.36 4.47
CA TYR A 96 0.95 -14.28 5.59
C TYR A 96 2.39 -14.30 6.07
N ALA A 97 2.57 -14.22 7.39
CA ALA A 97 3.83 -14.51 8.07
C ALA A 97 3.61 -15.64 9.10
N GLY A 98 4.54 -16.60 9.15
CA GLY A 98 4.48 -17.71 10.11
C GLY A 98 5.03 -19.02 9.53
N HIS A 99 4.77 -20.13 10.22
CA HIS A 99 5.10 -21.46 9.71
C HIS A 99 4.24 -21.83 8.50
N GLY A 100 4.89 -22.41 7.52
CA GLY A 100 4.27 -22.99 6.34
C GLY A 100 5.15 -24.09 5.80
N LEU A 101 4.53 -25.11 5.20
CA LEU A 101 5.19 -26.31 4.74
C LEU A 101 4.62 -26.77 3.41
N GLN A 102 5.37 -27.60 2.72
CA GLN A 102 4.95 -28.25 1.50
C GLN A 102 4.90 -29.77 1.66
N VAL A 103 3.81 -30.35 1.17
CA VAL A 103 3.71 -31.80 0.94
C VAL A 103 3.14 -32.06 -0.44
N SER A 104 3.79 -32.94 -1.21
CA SER A 104 3.32 -33.37 -2.55
C SER A 104 3.00 -32.19 -3.50
N GLY A 105 3.84 -31.14 -3.47
CA GLY A 105 3.68 -29.93 -4.28
C GLY A 105 2.60 -28.95 -3.81
N ARG A 106 1.98 -29.19 -2.64
CA ARG A 106 0.90 -28.36 -2.09
C ARG A 106 1.40 -27.59 -0.87
N ASN A 107 1.10 -26.29 -0.85
CA ASN A 107 1.51 -25.39 0.21
C ASN A 107 0.45 -25.27 1.30
N TYR A 108 0.88 -25.40 2.56
CA TYR A 108 0.04 -25.33 3.74
C TYR A 108 0.57 -24.26 4.69
N LEU A 109 -0.34 -23.50 5.28
CA LEU A 109 -0.08 -22.54 6.36
C LEU A 109 -0.51 -23.17 7.68
N LEU A 110 0.28 -22.97 8.73
CA LEU A 110 -0.02 -23.53 10.05
C LEU A 110 -0.71 -22.49 10.96
N PRO A 111 -1.94 -22.77 11.40
CA PRO A 111 -2.52 -22.13 12.58
C PRO A 111 -1.69 -22.40 13.85
N VAL A 112 -1.83 -21.57 14.88
CA VAL A 112 -1.01 -21.70 16.10
C VAL A 112 -1.33 -22.95 16.92
N ASP A 113 -2.50 -23.54 16.73
CA ASP A 113 -2.95 -24.74 17.42
C ASP A 113 -2.75 -26.04 16.63
N ALA A 114 -2.20 -25.97 15.41
CA ALA A 114 -1.95 -27.14 14.58
C ALA A 114 -1.13 -28.19 15.35
N ALA A 115 -1.65 -29.42 15.41
CA ALA A 115 -0.98 -30.57 16.01
C ALA A 115 -0.74 -31.62 14.93
N LEU A 116 0.46 -31.65 14.37
CA LEU A 116 0.79 -32.58 13.28
C LEU A 116 1.33 -33.89 13.88
N GLU A 117 0.62 -34.99 13.66
CA GLU A 117 1.06 -36.34 14.02
C GLU A 117 1.58 -37.10 12.80
N ASP A 118 0.99 -36.85 11.63
CA ASP A 118 1.32 -37.48 10.36
C ASP A 118 0.94 -36.57 9.17
N GLU A 119 1.14 -37.05 7.94
CA GLU A 119 0.75 -36.32 6.73
C GLU A 119 -0.78 -36.08 6.66
N THR A 120 -1.60 -36.99 7.18
CA THR A 120 -3.07 -36.89 7.14
C THR A 120 -3.58 -35.76 8.04
N SER A 121 -2.82 -35.41 9.07
CA SER A 121 -3.10 -34.29 9.97
C SER A 121 -3.22 -32.96 9.21
N LEU A 122 -2.55 -32.80 8.07
CA LEU A 122 -2.58 -31.56 7.27
C LEU A 122 -3.99 -31.20 6.78
N ASP A 123 -4.83 -32.18 6.49
CA ASP A 123 -6.19 -31.94 5.99
C ASP A 123 -7.09 -31.32 7.07
N PHE A 124 -6.81 -31.60 8.33
CA PHE A 124 -7.60 -31.15 9.48
C PHE A 124 -6.99 -29.92 10.16
N GLU A 125 -5.67 -29.90 10.31
CA GLU A 125 -4.95 -28.96 11.16
C GLU A 125 -4.38 -27.75 10.36
N ALA A 126 -4.10 -27.90 9.06
CA ALA A 126 -3.41 -26.89 8.27
C ALA A 126 -4.28 -26.27 7.17
N VAL A 127 -3.98 -25.05 6.74
CA VAL A 127 -4.77 -24.35 5.70
C VAL A 127 -4.01 -24.35 4.37
N GLN A 128 -4.61 -24.96 3.34
CA GLN A 128 -4.03 -24.94 2.00
C GLN A 128 -4.02 -23.52 1.42
N VAL A 129 -2.87 -23.07 0.90
CA VAL A 129 -2.75 -21.76 0.25
C VAL A 129 -3.70 -21.66 -0.95
N ASP A 130 -3.83 -22.73 -1.75
CA ASP A 130 -4.75 -22.78 -2.89
C ASP A 130 -6.20 -22.51 -2.50
N PHE A 131 -6.61 -22.89 -1.29
CA PHE A 131 -7.96 -22.60 -0.80
C PHE A 131 -8.18 -21.08 -0.67
N ILE A 132 -7.18 -20.36 -0.15
CA ILE A 132 -7.20 -18.90 0.01
C ILE A 132 -7.15 -18.23 -1.37
N LEU A 133 -6.29 -18.70 -2.27
CA LEU A 133 -6.21 -18.19 -3.65
C LEU A 133 -7.56 -18.30 -4.38
N ARG A 134 -8.26 -19.42 -4.20
CA ARG A 134 -9.63 -19.59 -4.74
C ARG A 134 -10.64 -18.62 -4.13
N GLN A 135 -10.43 -18.20 -2.88
CA GLN A 135 -11.32 -17.22 -2.22
C GLN A 135 -11.09 -15.79 -2.72
N MET A 136 -9.94 -15.48 -3.31
CA MET A 136 -9.63 -14.13 -3.84
C MET A 136 -10.48 -13.73 -5.05
N SER A 137 -11.56 -14.46 -5.39
CA SER A 137 -12.50 -14.25 -6.49
C SER A 137 -11.88 -14.28 -7.89
N ARG A 138 -12.68 -14.71 -8.87
CA ARG A 138 -12.34 -14.59 -10.31
C ARG A 138 -12.68 -13.20 -10.86
N GLU A 139 -13.45 -12.43 -10.11
CA GLU A 139 -13.91 -11.09 -10.50
C GLU A 139 -12.91 -9.98 -10.12
N THR A 140 -11.94 -10.26 -9.24
CA THR A 140 -10.86 -9.30 -8.94
C THR A 140 -9.89 -9.26 -10.09
N SER A 141 -9.59 -8.06 -10.59
CA SER A 141 -8.67 -7.89 -11.72
C SER A 141 -7.24 -8.21 -11.32
N ILE A 142 -6.83 -7.81 -10.11
CA ILE A 142 -5.46 -7.97 -9.61
C ILE A 142 -5.47 -8.73 -8.28
N ARG A 143 -4.59 -9.74 -8.18
CA ARG A 143 -4.39 -10.56 -6.97
C ARG A 143 -2.93 -10.57 -6.59
N LEU A 144 -2.62 -10.05 -5.42
CA LEU A 144 -1.25 -9.96 -4.90
C LEU A 144 -1.11 -10.86 -3.68
N VAL A 145 -0.14 -11.77 -3.69
CA VAL A 145 0.04 -12.76 -2.63
C VAL A 145 1.48 -12.72 -2.16
N PHE A 146 1.69 -12.52 -0.86
CA PHE A 146 3.00 -12.41 -0.24
C PHE A 146 3.09 -13.42 0.90
N LEU A 147 3.99 -14.39 0.76
CA LEU A 147 4.17 -15.49 1.71
C LEU A 147 5.54 -15.39 2.38
N ASP A 148 5.54 -14.89 3.62
CA ASP A 148 6.68 -14.90 4.54
C ASP A 148 6.63 -16.12 5.46
N ALA A 149 6.62 -17.28 4.81
CA ALA A 149 6.64 -18.59 5.43
C ALA A 149 7.79 -19.41 4.85
N CYS A 150 7.96 -20.67 5.27
CA CYS A 150 9.10 -21.58 5.00
C CYS A 150 10.22 -21.55 6.05
N ARG A 151 9.93 -21.33 7.34
CA ARG A 151 11.02 -21.18 8.33
C ARG A 151 11.58 -22.52 8.79
N ASP A 152 10.70 -23.45 9.13
CA ASP A 152 10.98 -24.85 9.47
C ASP A 152 9.83 -25.73 8.95
N ASN A 153 10.05 -27.04 8.81
CA ASN A 153 8.99 -28.00 8.50
C ASN A 153 8.68 -28.86 9.74
N PRO A 154 7.75 -28.46 10.63
CA PRO A 154 7.42 -29.22 11.83
C PRO A 154 6.95 -30.65 11.53
N LEU A 155 6.36 -30.88 10.35
CA LEU A 155 5.97 -32.22 9.91
C LEU A 155 7.18 -33.10 9.57
N ALA A 156 8.27 -32.52 9.05
CA ALA A 156 9.50 -33.27 8.81
C ALA A 156 10.11 -33.80 10.12
N ASP A 157 10.08 -33.01 11.19
CA ASP A 157 10.54 -33.44 12.52
C ASP A 157 9.68 -34.56 13.11
N VAL A 158 8.37 -34.54 12.85
CA VAL A 158 7.42 -35.56 13.29
C VAL A 158 7.64 -36.86 12.49
N LEU A 159 7.68 -36.78 11.15
CA LEU A 159 7.88 -37.93 10.29
C LEU A 159 9.27 -38.56 10.46
N ALA A 160 10.33 -37.76 10.66
CA ALA A 160 11.67 -38.28 10.91
C ALA A 160 11.76 -39.13 12.18
N LYS A 161 10.93 -38.84 13.19
CA LYS A 161 10.82 -39.65 14.42
C LYS A 161 10.09 -40.96 14.18
N GLU A 162 9.15 -41.02 13.24
CA GLU A 162 8.35 -42.22 12.95
C GLU A 162 8.99 -43.16 11.92
N THR A 163 9.62 -42.64 10.86
CA THR A 163 10.14 -43.43 9.74
C THR A 163 11.63 -43.74 9.82
N GLY A 164 12.32 -43.29 10.87
CA GLY A 164 13.77 -43.52 11.03
C GLY A 164 14.65 -42.69 10.08
N GLY A 165 14.14 -41.57 9.56
CA GLY A 165 14.92 -40.57 8.82
C GLY A 165 14.58 -40.38 7.34
N ASP A 166 13.66 -41.18 6.78
CA ASP A 166 13.17 -41.00 5.40
C ASP A 166 11.92 -40.10 5.43
N SER A 167 12.13 -38.78 5.30
CA SER A 167 11.04 -37.79 5.28
C SER A 167 10.68 -37.41 3.84
N THR A 168 9.40 -37.52 3.47
CA THR A 168 8.84 -37.10 2.18
C THR A 168 8.52 -35.60 2.10
N ALA A 169 8.62 -34.91 3.23
CA ALA A 169 8.30 -33.49 3.34
C ALA A 169 9.51 -32.65 2.89
N SER A 170 9.32 -31.82 1.86
CA SER A 170 10.40 -30.95 1.38
C SER A 170 10.63 -29.78 2.34
N SER A 171 11.86 -29.25 2.35
CA SER A 171 12.13 -27.95 2.97
C SER A 171 11.48 -26.85 2.12
N GLY A 172 10.88 -25.83 2.75
CA GLY A 172 10.31 -24.69 2.05
C GLY A 172 8.93 -24.91 1.41
N LEU A 173 8.45 -23.90 0.66
CA LEU A 173 7.20 -23.95 -0.09
C LEU A 173 7.46 -24.35 -1.55
N ALA A 174 6.50 -25.07 -2.13
CA ALA A 174 6.43 -25.33 -3.56
C ALA A 174 6.14 -24.04 -4.33
N GLU A 175 6.60 -24.02 -5.57
CA GLU A 175 6.12 -23.05 -6.55
C GLU A 175 4.59 -23.19 -6.73
N ILE A 176 3.88 -22.07 -6.84
CA ILE A 176 2.47 -22.04 -7.22
C ILE A 176 2.38 -21.66 -8.71
N PRO A 177 2.02 -22.59 -9.61
CA PRO A 177 1.92 -22.30 -11.03
C PRO A 177 0.91 -21.19 -11.33
N ILE A 178 1.22 -20.38 -12.34
CA ILE A 178 0.36 -19.28 -12.80
C ILE A 178 -1.06 -19.74 -13.16
N GLU A 179 -1.22 -20.98 -13.65
CA GLU A 179 -2.53 -21.56 -13.98
C GLU A 179 -3.45 -21.67 -12.77
N ASN A 180 -2.89 -21.92 -11.58
CA ASN A 180 -3.64 -21.98 -10.31
C ASN A 180 -3.91 -20.57 -9.74
N GLY A 181 -3.07 -19.59 -10.11
CA GLY A 181 -3.24 -18.19 -9.78
C GLY A 181 -4.21 -17.46 -10.71
N GLY A 182 -4.45 -17.90 -11.94
CA GLY A 182 -5.25 -17.18 -12.96
C GLY A 182 -4.58 -15.91 -13.50
N ALA A 183 -5.16 -15.29 -14.53
CA ALA A 183 -4.65 -14.03 -15.10
C ALA A 183 -4.76 -12.86 -14.10
N GLY A 184 -3.75 -11.99 -14.04
CA GLY A 184 -3.76 -10.86 -13.10
C GLY A 184 -3.26 -11.18 -11.69
N THR A 185 -2.39 -12.19 -11.53
CA THR A 185 -1.90 -12.62 -10.22
C THR A 185 -0.39 -12.43 -10.08
N LEU A 186 0.05 -11.98 -8.91
CA LEU A 186 1.44 -12.02 -8.48
C LEU A 186 1.52 -12.81 -7.18
N VAL A 187 2.36 -13.84 -7.14
CA VAL A 187 2.69 -14.59 -5.93
C VAL A 187 4.16 -14.41 -5.64
N ALA A 188 4.47 -13.85 -4.47
CA ALA A 188 5.82 -13.65 -3.98
C ALA A 188 6.07 -14.51 -2.74
N PHE A 189 7.17 -15.25 -2.77
CA PHE A 189 7.68 -16.07 -1.67
C PHE A 189 8.90 -15.39 -1.08
N ALA A 190 9.04 -15.46 0.25
CA ALA A 190 10.20 -14.89 0.93
C ALA A 190 11.53 -15.56 0.55
N ALA A 191 11.50 -16.80 0.09
CA ALA A 191 12.67 -17.57 -0.37
C ALA A 191 12.39 -18.29 -1.70
N SER A 192 13.44 -18.82 -2.33
CA SER A 192 13.31 -19.63 -3.54
C SER A 192 12.50 -20.89 -3.26
N PRO A 193 11.84 -21.50 -4.26
CA PRO A 193 11.13 -22.75 -4.08
C PRO A 193 12.04 -23.79 -3.42
N ASN A 194 11.49 -24.48 -2.43
CA ASN A 194 12.18 -25.45 -1.60
C ASN A 194 13.32 -24.92 -0.69
N GLN A 195 13.48 -23.61 -0.55
CA GLN A 195 14.43 -22.98 0.38
C GLN A 195 13.74 -22.40 1.61
N LEU A 196 14.49 -22.30 2.72
CA LEU A 196 13.98 -21.73 3.96
C LEU A 196 14.04 -20.19 3.96
N ALA A 197 13.10 -19.56 4.65
CA ALA A 197 13.05 -18.13 4.89
C ALA A 197 13.48 -17.81 6.33
N TYR A 198 14.41 -16.87 6.52
CA TYR A 198 14.90 -16.49 7.85
C TYR A 198 13.91 -15.57 8.56
N ASP A 199 13.65 -15.82 9.85
CA ASP A 199 12.90 -14.87 10.69
C ASP A 199 13.70 -13.60 10.98
N GLY A 200 15.03 -13.69 10.95
CA GLY A 200 15.92 -12.56 11.18
C GLY A 200 16.01 -12.16 12.66
N PRO A 201 17.08 -11.43 13.05
CA PRO A 201 17.27 -10.97 14.42
C PRO A 201 16.65 -9.57 14.69
N GLY A 202 16.08 -8.93 13.67
CA GLY A 202 15.49 -7.59 13.78
C GLY A 202 14.03 -7.61 14.25
N GLU A 203 13.38 -6.45 14.21
CA GLU A 203 11.95 -6.28 14.52
C GLU A 203 11.02 -6.99 13.52
N HIS A 204 11.51 -7.17 12.30
CA HIS A 204 10.81 -7.78 11.18
C HIS A 204 11.70 -8.82 10.49
N SER A 205 11.07 -9.76 9.79
CA SER A 205 11.82 -10.65 8.89
C SER A 205 12.52 -9.87 7.78
N PRO A 206 13.61 -10.40 7.19
CA PRO A 206 14.27 -9.75 6.05
C PRO A 206 13.31 -9.47 4.89
N PHE A 207 12.38 -10.39 4.61
CA PHE A 207 11.40 -10.23 3.54
C PHE A 207 10.35 -9.18 3.88
N SER A 208 9.78 -9.25 5.08
CA SER A 208 8.76 -8.31 5.53
C SER A 208 9.33 -6.89 5.68
N ALA A 209 10.53 -6.73 6.22
CA ALA A 209 11.24 -5.45 6.30
C ALA A 209 11.44 -4.82 4.91
N ALA A 210 11.95 -5.60 3.95
CA ALA A 210 12.16 -5.12 2.59
C ALA A 210 10.82 -4.82 1.88
N LEU A 211 9.81 -5.66 2.07
CA LEU A 211 8.49 -5.44 1.48
C LEU A 211 7.83 -4.16 2.04
N LEU A 212 7.91 -3.92 3.35
CA LEU A 212 7.41 -2.70 3.98
C LEU A 212 8.09 -1.43 3.44
N ALA A 213 9.39 -1.51 3.11
CA ALA A 213 10.12 -0.39 2.54
C ALA A 213 9.62 -0.05 1.12
N HIS A 214 9.36 -1.06 0.29
CA HIS A 214 9.13 -0.87 -1.15
C HIS A 214 7.66 -0.95 -1.58
N ILE A 215 6.76 -1.55 -0.79
CA ILE A 215 5.37 -1.72 -1.17
C ILE A 215 4.64 -0.37 -1.22
N GLY A 216 4.20 0.04 -2.41
CA GLY A 216 3.54 1.34 -2.59
C GLY A 216 4.50 2.53 -2.54
N GLU A 217 5.77 2.34 -2.90
CA GLU A 217 6.59 3.46 -3.36
C GLU A 217 5.88 4.21 -4.50
N VAL A 218 6.01 5.54 -4.50
CA VAL A 218 5.24 6.39 -5.41
C VAL A 218 5.63 6.13 -6.86
N ASN A 219 4.63 5.84 -7.70
CA ASN A 219 4.80 5.56 -9.12
C ASN A 219 5.74 4.38 -9.44
N VAL A 220 6.00 3.52 -8.46
CA VAL A 220 6.76 2.29 -8.64
C VAL A 220 5.77 1.15 -8.83
N SER A 221 5.98 0.37 -9.90
CA SER A 221 5.17 -0.82 -10.12
C SER A 221 5.49 -1.90 -9.10
N ILE A 222 4.52 -2.77 -8.83
CA ILE A 222 4.71 -3.86 -7.87
C ILE A 222 5.83 -4.82 -8.29
N THR A 223 6.04 -5.00 -9.60
CA THR A 223 7.13 -5.84 -10.12
C THR A 223 8.49 -5.22 -9.85
N GLU A 224 8.64 -3.91 -10.04
CA GLU A 224 9.87 -3.19 -9.71
C GLU A 224 10.11 -3.13 -8.20
N ALA A 225 9.07 -2.88 -7.40
CA ALA A 225 9.15 -2.97 -5.94
C ALA A 225 9.68 -4.35 -5.51
N MET A 226 9.19 -5.43 -6.12
CA MET A 226 9.67 -6.78 -5.81
C MET A 226 11.12 -7.08 -6.25
N ASN A 227 11.62 -6.42 -7.30
CA ASN A 227 13.05 -6.48 -7.64
C ASN A 227 13.90 -5.87 -6.53
N ARG A 228 13.47 -4.74 -5.97
CA ARG A 228 14.14 -4.07 -4.84
C ARG A 228 14.09 -4.92 -3.58
N VAL A 229 12.92 -5.48 -3.26
CA VAL A 229 12.75 -6.46 -2.17
C VAL A 229 13.73 -7.62 -2.32
N THR A 230 13.86 -8.18 -3.52
CA THR A 230 14.81 -9.27 -3.78
C THR A 230 16.26 -8.85 -3.53
N SER A 231 16.63 -7.64 -3.97
CA SER A 231 17.97 -7.07 -3.74
C SER A 231 18.29 -6.92 -2.26
N ASP A 232 17.35 -6.37 -1.50
CA ASP A 232 17.55 -6.05 -0.08
C ASP A 232 17.56 -7.30 0.79
N VAL A 233 16.69 -8.28 0.53
CA VAL A 233 16.74 -9.58 1.21
C VAL A 233 18.05 -10.31 0.91
N PHE A 234 18.49 -10.30 -0.35
CA PHE A 234 19.74 -10.95 -0.73
C PHE A 234 20.94 -10.32 -0.01
N LYS A 235 21.00 -8.99 0.07
CA LYS A 235 22.04 -8.27 0.83
C LYS A 235 21.95 -8.55 2.33
N ALA A 236 20.78 -8.37 2.94
CA ALA A 236 20.57 -8.52 4.38
C ALA A 236 20.86 -9.93 4.88
N THR A 237 20.71 -10.94 4.03
CA THR A 237 20.97 -12.35 4.37
C THR A 237 22.35 -12.84 3.91
N ALA A 238 23.21 -11.95 3.40
CA ALA A 238 24.52 -12.27 2.83
C ALA A 238 24.43 -13.34 1.71
N GLY A 239 23.40 -13.23 0.87
CA GLY A 239 23.13 -14.11 -0.27
C GLY A 239 22.47 -15.44 0.06
N ARG A 240 22.11 -15.67 1.33
CA ARG A 240 21.54 -16.96 1.79
C ARG A 240 20.04 -17.11 1.52
N GLN A 241 19.33 -16.01 1.35
CA GLN A 241 17.90 -16.01 1.03
C GLN A 241 17.68 -15.15 -0.21
N ARG A 242 16.87 -15.66 -1.13
CA ARG A 242 16.47 -14.95 -2.35
C ARG A 242 14.97 -15.10 -2.53
N PRO A 243 14.19 -14.01 -2.45
CA PRO A 243 12.77 -14.05 -2.75
C PRO A 243 12.49 -14.57 -4.17
N TRP A 244 11.35 -15.21 -4.34
CA TRP A 244 10.89 -15.75 -5.62
C TRP A 244 9.51 -15.25 -5.97
N ILE A 245 9.27 -14.97 -7.25
CA ILE A 245 8.05 -14.30 -7.70
C ILE A 245 7.52 -15.00 -8.94
N ASN A 246 6.23 -15.35 -8.91
CA ASN A 246 5.47 -15.81 -10.06
C ASN A 246 4.48 -14.71 -10.46
N VAL A 247 4.55 -14.25 -11.70
CA VAL A 247 3.79 -13.08 -12.19
C VAL A 247 2.99 -13.44 -13.44
N SER A 248 1.68 -13.16 -13.40
CA SER A 248 0.74 -13.24 -14.53
C SER A 248 -0.06 -11.94 -14.71
N LEU A 249 0.44 -10.85 -14.14
CA LEU A 249 -0.12 -9.50 -14.30
C LEU A 249 -0.10 -9.10 -15.78
N THR A 250 -1.24 -8.63 -16.27
CA THR A 250 -1.40 -8.17 -17.67
C THR A 250 -1.24 -6.66 -17.82
N THR A 251 -1.16 -5.94 -16.70
CA THR A 251 -0.99 -4.49 -16.63
C THR A 251 0.01 -4.14 -15.55
N ASP A 252 0.61 -2.96 -15.67
CA ASP A 252 1.51 -2.44 -14.64
C ASP A 252 0.69 -2.00 -13.42
N VAL A 253 0.91 -2.63 -12.28
CA VAL A 253 0.15 -2.39 -11.04
C VAL A 253 0.97 -1.47 -10.15
N VAL A 254 0.48 -0.25 -9.92
CA VAL A 254 1.11 0.74 -9.05
C VAL A 254 0.17 1.00 -7.88
N LEU A 255 0.58 0.58 -6.67
CA LEU A 255 -0.26 0.73 -5.47
C LEU A 255 -0.33 2.19 -4.99
N HIS A 256 0.67 3.02 -5.28
CA HIS A 256 0.64 4.43 -4.94
C HIS A 256 0.91 5.28 -6.18
N LYS A 257 -0.15 5.53 -6.95
CA LYS A 257 -0.06 6.30 -8.18
C LYS A 257 -0.27 7.78 -7.88
N VAL A 258 0.70 8.60 -8.26
CA VAL A 258 0.64 10.06 -8.16
C VAL A 258 0.80 10.62 -9.57
N ASP A 259 -0.19 11.36 -10.07
CA ASP A 259 -0.07 12.02 -11.36
C ASP A 259 0.97 13.14 -11.27
N LEU A 260 2.13 12.90 -11.89
CA LEU A 260 3.25 13.85 -11.88
C LEU A 260 3.05 15.03 -12.84
N LYS A 261 1.99 15.04 -13.64
CA LYS A 261 1.64 16.15 -14.54
C LYS A 261 0.38 16.89 -14.08
N ALA A 262 -0.28 16.40 -13.03
CA ALA A 262 -1.37 17.13 -12.40
C ALA A 262 -0.84 18.51 -11.94
N PRO A 263 -1.55 19.61 -12.23
CA PRO A 263 -1.15 20.94 -11.81
C PRO A 263 -0.88 20.96 -10.30
N LEU A 264 0.26 21.52 -9.89
CA LEU A 264 0.47 21.91 -8.50
C LEU A 264 -0.65 22.87 -8.13
N ILE A 265 -1.60 22.43 -7.31
CA ILE A 265 -2.62 23.34 -6.77
C ILE A 265 -1.93 24.20 -5.72
N VAL A 266 -1.30 25.26 -6.20
CA VAL A 266 -1.07 26.48 -5.43
C VAL A 266 -2.47 27.00 -5.16
N GLY A 267 -2.83 27.22 -3.89
CA GLY A 267 -4.11 27.79 -3.52
C GLY A 267 -4.24 29.16 -4.16
N ASP A 268 -4.78 29.22 -5.37
CA ASP A 268 -5.00 30.49 -6.03
C ASP A 268 -6.28 31.06 -5.46
N SER A 269 -6.10 32.11 -4.65
CA SER A 269 -7.17 33.01 -4.27
C SER A 269 -7.56 33.80 -5.52
N GLY A 270 -8.43 33.20 -6.33
CA GLY A 270 -9.22 33.85 -7.37
C GLY A 270 -8.53 34.96 -8.17
N ALA A 271 -7.97 34.62 -9.31
CA ALA A 271 -8.02 35.48 -10.47
C ALA A 271 -8.34 34.63 -11.71
N ALA A 272 -9.61 34.66 -12.11
CA ALA A 272 -10.02 34.19 -13.42
C ALA A 272 -9.17 34.88 -14.50
N ALA A 273 -8.52 34.10 -15.35
CA ALA A 273 -7.98 34.54 -16.62
C ALA A 273 -8.39 33.54 -17.72
N PRO A 274 -8.60 34.03 -18.94
CA PRO A 274 -9.65 33.54 -19.84
C PRO A 274 -9.27 32.27 -20.60
N GLU A 275 -10.32 31.54 -21.02
CA GLU A 275 -10.27 30.47 -22.00
C GLU A 275 -9.50 30.92 -23.25
N GLY A 276 -8.46 30.15 -23.60
CA GLY A 276 -7.62 30.41 -24.77
C GLY A 276 -7.02 29.10 -25.32
N ASP A 277 -7.67 28.62 -26.37
CA ASP A 277 -7.17 27.74 -27.43
C ASP A 277 -6.63 26.34 -27.09
N THR A 278 -7.49 25.34 -27.30
CA THR A 278 -7.10 23.93 -27.40
C THR A 278 -6.57 23.64 -28.81
N GLN A 279 -5.26 23.79 -29.03
CA GLN A 279 -4.62 23.13 -30.17
C GLN A 279 -4.25 21.69 -29.82
N ALA A 280 -4.94 20.77 -30.49
CA ALA A 280 -4.64 19.35 -30.52
C ALA A 280 -3.17 19.10 -30.87
N ARG A 281 -2.46 18.41 -29.99
CA ARG A 281 -1.20 17.71 -30.33
C ARG A 281 -1.40 16.22 -30.12
N THR A 282 -1.60 15.54 -31.23
CA THR A 282 -1.34 14.11 -31.40
C THR A 282 0.13 13.83 -31.06
N GLY A 283 0.38 12.95 -30.09
CA GLY A 283 1.71 12.52 -29.69
C GLY A 283 1.67 11.05 -29.28
N ALA A 284 2.47 10.24 -29.97
CA ALA A 284 2.49 8.79 -29.97
C ALA A 284 2.67 8.15 -28.58
N ALA A 285 2.10 6.95 -28.44
CA ALA A 285 2.41 6.02 -27.36
C ALA A 285 3.93 5.77 -27.31
N ALA A 286 4.54 6.10 -26.17
CA ALA A 286 5.92 5.79 -25.86
C ALA A 286 5.95 4.83 -24.66
N ASN A 287 6.82 3.82 -24.78
CA ASN A 287 7.07 2.75 -23.81
C ASN A 287 7.30 3.26 -22.37
N PRO A 288 7.04 2.42 -21.34
CA PRO A 288 7.28 2.82 -19.96
C PRO A 288 8.77 3.09 -19.73
N PRO A 289 9.14 4.14 -18.98
CA PRO A 289 10.53 4.47 -18.80
C PRO A 289 11.16 3.66 -17.66
N GLY A 290 12.45 3.34 -17.81
CA GLY A 290 13.26 2.69 -16.78
C GLY A 290 13.60 3.60 -15.59
N ALA A 291 14.26 3.04 -14.58
CA ALA A 291 14.57 3.65 -13.27
C ALA A 291 15.16 5.08 -13.33
N ASP A 292 15.97 5.40 -14.34
CA ASP A 292 16.57 6.74 -14.52
C ASP A 292 15.55 7.86 -14.73
N ALA A 293 14.39 7.58 -15.35
CA ALA A 293 13.39 8.61 -15.59
C ALA A 293 12.61 8.98 -14.33
N GLY A 294 12.45 8.04 -13.40
CA GLY A 294 11.80 8.29 -12.11
C GLY A 294 12.63 9.24 -11.25
N GLU A 295 13.95 9.01 -11.20
CA GLU A 295 14.87 9.85 -10.43
C GLU A 295 15.02 11.25 -11.06
N GLN A 296 15.10 11.34 -12.39
CA GLN A 296 15.09 12.62 -13.10
C GLN A 296 13.77 13.39 -12.91
N ALA A 297 12.63 12.70 -12.91
CA ALA A 297 11.33 13.32 -12.63
C ALA A 297 11.21 13.82 -11.18
N LEU A 298 11.80 13.11 -10.21
CA LEU A 298 11.86 13.54 -8.81
C LEU A 298 12.80 14.74 -8.61
N GLU A 299 13.91 14.81 -9.33
CA GLU A 299 14.82 15.96 -9.26
C GLU A 299 14.18 17.20 -9.90
N GLN A 300 13.55 17.03 -11.07
CA GLN A 300 12.78 18.10 -11.70
C GLN A 300 11.63 18.57 -10.81
N LEU A 301 10.98 17.63 -10.10
CA LEU A 301 9.96 17.94 -9.11
C LEU A 301 10.52 18.80 -7.95
N ARG A 302 11.73 18.54 -7.47
CA ARG A 302 12.35 19.33 -6.38
C ARG A 302 12.49 20.80 -6.75
N GLU A 303 12.84 21.08 -8.00
CA GLU A 303 12.95 22.43 -8.53
C GLU A 303 11.59 23.15 -8.64
N GLU A 304 10.50 22.40 -8.84
CA GLU A 304 9.14 22.93 -8.93
C GLU A 304 8.45 23.14 -7.57
N ILE A 305 9.03 22.66 -6.46
CA ILE A 305 8.46 22.83 -5.12
C ILE A 305 8.33 24.33 -4.79
N PRO A 306 7.13 24.81 -4.39
CA PRO A 306 6.95 26.20 -3.97
C PRO A 306 7.90 26.57 -2.82
N LYS A 307 8.80 27.53 -3.07
CA LYS A 307 9.72 28.05 -2.05
C LYS A 307 8.97 28.90 -1.04
N LEU A 308 9.27 28.75 0.25
CA LEU A 308 8.79 29.66 1.29
C LEU A 308 9.30 31.09 1.02
N GLY A 309 8.61 32.10 1.54
CA GLY A 309 9.02 33.51 1.40
C GLY A 309 10.28 33.89 2.18
N SER A 310 10.88 32.93 2.90
CA SER A 310 12.14 33.07 3.64
C SER A 310 12.90 31.75 3.69
N ASP A 311 14.24 31.83 3.70
CA ASP A 311 15.14 30.70 3.93
C ASP A 311 15.51 30.49 5.40
N ALA A 312 14.95 31.30 6.30
CA ALA A 312 15.14 31.12 7.73
C ALA A 312 14.70 29.71 8.20
N PRO A 313 15.35 29.14 9.23
CA PRO A 313 14.89 27.91 9.87
C PRO A 313 13.43 28.02 10.29
N VAL A 314 12.65 26.99 9.98
CA VAL A 314 11.26 26.88 10.44
C VAL A 314 11.27 26.24 11.82
N LEU A 315 10.62 26.90 12.79
CA LEU A 315 10.42 26.43 14.16
C LEU A 315 8.91 26.31 14.43
N PHE A 316 8.52 25.39 15.30
CA PHE A 316 7.12 25.02 15.51
C PHE A 316 6.21 26.21 15.90
N ASP A 317 6.67 27.04 16.84
CA ASP A 317 5.92 28.16 17.41
C ASP A 317 6.26 29.53 16.82
N VAL A 318 7.13 29.60 15.81
CA VAL A 318 7.57 30.86 15.21
C VAL A 318 6.80 31.15 13.92
N PRO A 319 6.33 32.40 13.71
CA PRO A 319 5.70 32.81 12.46
C PRO A 319 6.54 32.51 11.23
N VAL A 320 5.92 31.91 10.21
CA VAL A 320 6.57 31.58 8.94
C VAL A 320 6.01 32.49 7.84
N ASN A 321 6.89 32.97 6.97
CA ASN A 321 6.50 33.55 5.68
C ASN A 321 6.39 32.40 4.67
N PHE A 322 5.17 31.87 4.49
CA PHE A 322 4.92 30.75 3.59
C PHE A 322 4.93 31.18 2.13
N GLY A 323 4.76 32.47 1.83
CA GLY A 323 4.50 32.99 0.49
C GLY A 323 3.07 32.69 0.03
N ASP A 324 2.14 32.59 0.99
CA ASP A 324 0.70 32.44 0.79
C ASP A 324 -0.02 33.38 1.78
N PRO A 325 -0.66 34.47 1.29
CA PRO A 325 -1.31 35.46 2.15
C PRO A 325 -2.34 34.89 3.13
N ALA A 326 -2.91 33.72 2.85
CA ALA A 326 -3.92 33.09 3.69
C ALA A 326 -3.35 32.50 5.00
N ILE A 327 -2.06 32.13 4.99
CA ILE A 327 -1.36 31.50 6.11
C ILE A 327 -0.10 32.26 6.56
N ASP A 328 0.37 33.24 5.79
CA ASP A 328 1.54 34.06 6.13
C ASP A 328 1.44 34.71 7.51
N GLY A 329 2.56 34.71 8.24
CA GLY A 329 2.66 35.29 9.57
C GLY A 329 2.10 34.43 10.70
N LYS A 330 1.61 33.21 10.39
CA LYS A 330 1.22 32.22 11.39
C LYS A 330 2.35 31.22 11.65
N SER A 331 2.41 30.67 12.85
CA SER A 331 3.27 29.53 13.16
C SER A 331 2.61 28.20 12.79
N ILE A 332 3.37 27.10 12.78
CA ILE A 332 2.81 25.75 12.59
C ILE A 332 1.79 25.47 13.71
N ALA A 333 2.13 25.77 14.96
CA ALA A 333 1.25 25.58 16.12
C ALA A 333 -0.08 26.34 15.99
N GLN A 334 -0.06 27.54 15.41
CA GLN A 334 -1.29 28.32 15.18
C GLN A 334 -2.13 27.75 14.05
N LEU A 335 -1.49 27.26 12.98
CA LEU A 335 -2.19 26.70 11.82
C LEU A 335 -2.91 25.39 12.12
N ILE A 336 -2.30 24.52 12.94
CA ILE A 336 -2.91 23.22 13.31
C ILE A 336 -4.15 23.37 14.21
N GLN A 337 -4.30 24.50 14.88
CA GLN A 337 -5.50 24.88 15.65
C GLN A 337 -6.52 25.64 14.79
N GLY A 338 -6.14 26.03 13.57
CA GLY A 338 -6.95 26.79 12.64
C GLY A 338 -7.96 25.94 11.88
N LYS A 339 -8.61 26.56 10.90
CA LYS A 339 -9.55 25.90 10.00
C LYS A 339 -8.85 25.49 8.69
N PRO A 340 -9.23 24.37 8.08
CA PRO A 340 -8.75 23.98 6.75
C PRO A 340 -9.24 24.97 5.68
N HIS A 341 -8.43 25.23 4.67
CA HIS A 341 -8.78 26.12 3.56
C HIS A 341 -9.74 25.47 2.56
N PHE A 342 -9.69 24.14 2.43
CA PHE A 342 -10.55 23.36 1.56
C PHE A 342 -10.79 21.96 2.14
N SER A 343 -11.78 21.26 1.60
CA SER A 343 -12.16 19.92 2.07
C SER A 343 -11.01 18.91 1.92
N PRO A 344 -10.70 18.09 2.94
CA PRO A 344 -9.73 17.01 2.80
C PRO A 344 -10.19 15.88 1.87
N VAL A 345 -11.49 15.77 1.63
CA VAL A 345 -12.11 14.77 0.75
C VAL A 345 -13.07 15.46 -0.21
N GLU A 346 -12.93 15.21 -1.50
CA GLU A 346 -13.82 15.78 -2.51
C GLU A 346 -15.28 15.36 -2.23
N GLY A 347 -16.21 16.33 -2.29
CA GLY A 347 -17.64 16.07 -2.04
C GLY A 347 -18.07 15.99 -0.56
N LEU A 348 -17.15 16.15 0.40
CA LEU A 348 -17.52 16.18 1.82
C LEU A 348 -18.33 17.45 2.16
N GLU A 349 -19.44 17.26 2.88
CA GLU A 349 -20.30 18.38 3.28
C GLU A 349 -19.52 19.37 4.15
N LYS A 350 -19.66 20.67 3.87
CA LYS A 350 -18.90 21.74 4.54
C LYS A 350 -19.04 21.73 6.06
N SER A 351 -20.19 21.36 6.59
CA SER A 351 -20.44 21.24 8.03
C SER A 351 -19.53 20.21 8.73
N VAL A 352 -19.05 19.21 7.98
CA VAL A 352 -18.21 18.12 8.47
C VAL A 352 -16.74 18.54 8.58
N TRP A 353 -16.24 19.36 7.64
CA TRP A 353 -14.82 19.70 7.58
C TRP A 353 -14.46 21.16 7.92
N ASP A 354 -15.40 22.11 7.90
CA ASP A 354 -15.16 23.53 8.23
C ASP A 354 -15.07 23.79 9.76
N ASN A 355 -14.37 22.90 10.45
CA ASN A 355 -14.09 22.96 11.88
C ASN A 355 -12.56 23.08 12.11
N GLN A 356 -12.09 22.93 13.34
CA GLN A 356 -10.64 22.98 13.62
C GLN A 356 -9.93 21.76 13.00
N CYS A 357 -8.74 21.98 12.42
CA CYS A 357 -7.93 20.92 11.83
C CYS A 357 -7.55 19.82 12.85
N SER A 358 -7.42 20.17 14.13
CA SER A 358 -7.23 19.22 15.24
C SER A 358 -8.34 18.16 15.35
N ASN A 359 -9.52 18.43 14.80
CA ASN A 359 -10.62 17.45 14.70
C ASN A 359 -10.53 16.59 13.44
N CYS A 360 -9.81 17.04 12.40
CA CYS A 360 -9.55 16.25 11.18
C CYS A 360 -8.41 15.26 11.40
N HIS A 361 -7.40 15.69 12.16
CA HIS A 361 -6.24 14.90 12.50
C HIS A 361 -5.89 15.17 13.95
N GLN A 362 -5.75 14.13 14.77
CA GLN A 362 -5.29 14.24 16.16
C GLN A 362 -3.80 14.65 16.22
N TRP A 363 -3.50 15.86 15.77
CA TRP A 363 -2.16 16.42 15.61
C TRP A 363 -1.59 16.77 16.98
N THR A 364 -0.65 15.94 17.44
CA THR A 364 0.36 16.33 18.43
C THR A 364 1.61 16.79 17.69
N GLU A 365 2.45 17.59 18.34
CA GLU A 365 3.73 18.03 17.78
C GLU A 365 4.59 16.82 17.34
N GLU A 366 4.62 15.76 18.15
CA GLU A 366 5.31 14.50 17.86
C GLU A 366 4.78 13.81 16.59
N ARG A 367 3.45 13.64 16.47
CA ARG A 367 2.85 13.03 15.27
C ARG A 367 3.07 13.87 14.03
N LEU A 368 3.05 15.19 14.19
CA LEU A 368 3.30 16.11 13.09
C LEU A 368 4.76 16.05 12.64
N CYS A 369 5.70 15.88 13.58
CA CYS A 369 7.11 15.65 13.28
C CYS A 369 7.32 14.36 12.47
N ASP A 370 6.66 13.26 12.84
CA ASP A 370 6.77 12.00 12.09
C ASP A 370 6.20 12.09 10.68
N GLN A 371 5.04 12.74 10.53
CA GLN A 371 4.47 13.05 9.22
C GLN A 371 5.39 13.97 8.39
N ALA A 372 6.01 14.96 9.04
CA ALA A 372 6.90 15.90 8.39
C ALA A 372 8.19 15.25 7.85
N LYS A 373 8.73 14.24 8.55
CA LYS A 373 9.86 13.42 8.05
C LYS A 373 9.52 12.71 6.74
N THR A 374 8.26 12.32 6.52
CA THR A 374 7.82 11.75 5.24
C THR A 374 8.00 12.74 4.08
N TYR A 375 7.74 14.03 4.29
CA TYR A 375 7.93 15.05 3.24
C TYR A 375 9.40 15.30 2.88
N VAL A 376 10.31 15.07 3.83
CA VAL A 376 11.75 15.15 3.60
C VAL A 376 12.23 13.97 2.76
N ASN A 377 11.73 12.78 3.09
CA ASN A 377 12.15 11.54 2.46
C ASN A 377 11.47 11.29 1.11
N ASP A 378 10.26 11.82 0.91
CA ASP A 378 9.48 11.69 -0.33
C ASP A 378 8.85 13.03 -0.73
N VAL A 379 9.51 13.72 -1.65
CA VAL A 379 9.08 15.02 -2.18
C VAL A 379 7.82 14.93 -3.05
N SER A 380 7.44 13.74 -3.52
CA SER A 380 6.22 13.56 -4.31
C SER A 380 4.95 13.74 -3.47
N VAL A 381 5.03 13.46 -2.17
CA VAL A 381 3.94 13.67 -1.19
C VAL A 381 3.60 15.16 -1.07
N LEU A 382 4.51 16.07 -1.44
CA LEU A 382 4.21 17.51 -1.52
C LEU A 382 3.14 17.85 -2.56
N ARG A 383 2.82 16.94 -3.50
CA ARG A 383 1.72 17.14 -4.46
C ARG A 383 0.33 16.70 -3.96
N LEU A 384 0.25 15.85 -2.95
CA LEU A 384 -1.05 15.43 -2.40
C LEU A 384 -1.83 16.63 -1.86
N GLN A 385 -3.15 16.66 -2.02
CA GLN A 385 -3.94 17.72 -1.42
C GLN A 385 -3.77 17.71 0.11
N HIS A 386 -3.51 18.90 0.69
CA HIS A 386 -3.45 19.08 2.12
C HIS A 386 -4.31 20.28 2.50
N PRO A 387 -5.16 20.22 3.53
CA PRO A 387 -6.11 21.30 3.82
C PRO A 387 -5.47 22.67 4.16
N LEU A 388 -4.19 22.68 4.52
CA LEU A 388 -3.38 23.89 4.74
C LEU A 388 -2.43 24.23 3.57
N GLY A 389 -2.60 23.57 2.43
CA GLY A 389 -1.83 23.79 1.20
C GLY A 389 -0.44 23.15 1.17
N THR A 390 0.19 23.21 0.00
CA THR A 390 1.52 22.62 -0.24
C THR A 390 2.64 23.36 0.46
N ARG A 391 2.57 24.70 0.54
CA ARG A 391 3.59 25.53 1.24
C ARG A 391 3.67 25.20 2.73
N PHE A 392 2.56 24.82 3.36
CA PHE A 392 2.56 24.31 4.72
C PHE A 392 3.34 23.00 4.86
N LYS A 393 3.15 22.05 3.93
CA LYS A 393 3.93 20.78 3.94
C LYS A 393 5.42 21.01 3.70
N VAL A 394 5.79 21.98 2.85
CA VAL A 394 7.19 22.38 2.65
C VAL A 394 7.79 22.94 3.95
N ALA A 395 7.03 23.77 4.68
CA ALA A 395 7.46 24.28 5.99
C ALA A 395 7.61 23.16 7.02
N LEU A 396 6.70 22.18 7.05
CA LEU A 396 6.83 20.98 7.87
C LEU A 396 8.10 20.18 7.53
N GLY A 397 8.37 19.96 6.24
CA GLY A 397 9.61 19.31 5.80
C GLY A 397 10.86 20.05 6.28
N LYS A 398 10.91 21.38 6.15
CA LYS A 398 12.03 22.21 6.68
C LYS A 398 12.15 22.14 8.21
N TRP A 399 11.02 22.11 8.92
CA TRP A 399 11.02 21.95 10.39
C TRP A 399 11.57 20.57 10.80
N ALA A 400 11.17 19.50 10.10
CA ALA A 400 11.69 18.15 10.34
C ALA A 400 13.18 18.00 9.99
N GLN A 401 13.67 18.66 8.93
CA GLN A 401 15.10 18.71 8.60
C GLN A 401 15.95 19.30 9.75
N ASN A 402 15.38 20.20 10.55
CA ASN A 402 16.01 20.77 11.75
C ASN A 402 15.78 19.92 13.01
N GLY A 403 15.30 18.69 12.87
CA GLY A 403 15.05 17.76 13.96
C GLY A 403 13.77 18.06 14.75
N CYS A 404 12.80 18.72 14.10
CA CYS A 404 11.51 19.11 14.71
C CYS A 404 11.67 19.95 15.97
N LYS A 405 12.57 20.94 15.91
CA LYS A 405 12.89 21.84 17.03
C LYS A 405 12.28 23.22 16.87
#